data_AF-A0A6I9ULM0-F1
#
_entry.id   AF-A0A6I9ULM0-F1
#
_cell.length_a   1.000
_cell.length_b   1.000
_cell.length_c   1.000
_cell.angle_alpha   90.00
_cell.angle_beta   90.00
_cell.angle_gamma   90.00
#
_symmetry.space_group_name_H-M   'P 1'
#
loop_
_entity.id
_entity.type
_entity.pdbx_description
1 polymer ?
#
loop_
_entity_poly.entity_id
_entity_poly.type
_entity_poly.pdbx_seq_one_letter_code
_entity_poly.pdbx_strand_id
1 'polypeptide(L)'
;MQLANLFLLIFVIQIYNLEADDPEYETSSFNRDGIVFSVGEMNWYAAYGFCTQLGMKLLTLQSSVDNEEFEKMVQHYKLQKRFYWLGASRLEDEVTFRWGLRGPPISFENFSPYQPDNRGGIQRCLRLYKDDKWDDVDCSAMDFFAICHF
;
A
#
# COMPACT_ATOMS: atom_id res chain seq x y z
N MET A 1 -13.72 26.19 -48.00
CA MET A 1 -13.10 25.12 -47.20
C MET A 1 -12.25 25.75 -46.08
N GLN A 2 -12.84 26.22 -44.98
CA GLN A 2 -12.06 26.64 -43.80
C GLN A 2 -12.92 26.74 -42.54
N LEU A 3 -13.88 25.81 -42.36
CA LEU A 3 -14.67 25.71 -41.13
C LEU A 3 -14.42 24.39 -40.39
N ALA A 4 -13.97 23.34 -41.07
CA ALA A 4 -13.75 22.02 -40.45
C ALA A 4 -12.67 22.02 -39.35
N ASN A 5 -11.61 22.81 -39.48
CA ASN A 5 -10.53 22.86 -38.49
C ASN A 5 -10.91 23.59 -37.19
N LEU A 6 -11.81 24.57 -37.26
CA LEU A 6 -12.25 25.31 -36.07
C LEU A 6 -13.16 24.45 -35.20
N PHE A 7 -14.05 23.66 -35.81
CA PHE A 7 -14.89 22.70 -35.09
C PHE A 7 -14.06 21.58 -34.45
N LEU A 8 -13.02 21.08 -35.14
CA LEU A 8 -12.12 20.05 -34.59
C LEU A 8 -11.33 20.58 -33.37
N LEU A 9 -10.81 21.81 -33.45
CA LEU A 9 -10.11 22.46 -32.35
C LEU A 9 -11.04 22.71 -31.16
N ILE A 10 -12.27 23.18 -31.38
CA ILE A 10 -13.24 23.39 -30.30
C ILE A 10 -13.62 22.05 -29.65
N PHE A 11 -13.83 20.98 -30.43
CA PHE A 11 -14.11 19.65 -29.88
C PHE A 11 -12.94 19.07 -29.09
N VAL A 12 -11.70 19.26 -29.57
CA VAL A 12 -10.48 18.82 -28.88
C VAL A 12 -10.30 19.61 -27.59
N ILE A 13 -10.47 20.94 -27.62
CA ILE A 13 -10.40 21.78 -26.41
C ILE A 13 -11.54 21.42 -25.43
N GLN A 14 -12.75 21.12 -25.91
CA GLN A 14 -13.84 20.65 -25.06
C GLN A 14 -13.53 19.28 -24.45
N ILE A 15 -12.92 18.35 -25.19
CA ILE A 15 -12.46 17.05 -24.66
C ILE A 15 -11.35 17.24 -23.61
N TYR A 16 -10.33 18.06 -23.90
CA TYR A 16 -9.28 18.39 -22.92
C TYR A 16 -9.84 19.08 -21.66
N ASN A 17 -10.81 19.98 -21.83
CA ASN A 17 -11.47 20.65 -20.70
C ASN A 17 -12.45 19.73 -19.95
N LEU A 18 -12.95 18.67 -20.58
CA LEU A 18 -13.76 17.63 -19.91
C LEU A 18 -12.89 16.67 -19.07
N GLU A 19 -11.60 16.54 -19.37
CA GLU A 19 -10.62 15.78 -18.57
C GLU A 19 -10.03 16.60 -17.41
N ALA A 20 -10.15 17.93 -17.45
CA ALA A 20 -9.51 18.84 -16.49
C ALA A 20 -10.39 19.20 -15.26
N ASP A 21 -11.67 18.84 -15.27
CA ASP A 21 -12.66 19.20 -14.24
C ASP A 21 -13.41 17.97 -13.70
N ASP A 22 -12.76 16.80 -13.67
CA ASP A 22 -13.27 15.62 -12.95
C ASP A 22 -12.91 15.71 -11.45
N PRO A 23 -13.89 15.95 -10.54
CA PRO A 23 -13.65 15.96 -9.10
C PRO A 23 -13.49 14.53 -8.52
N GLU A 24 -13.64 13.49 -9.34
CA GLU A 24 -13.49 12.07 -8.97
C GLU A 24 -12.10 11.50 -9.30
N TYR A 25 -11.17 12.32 -9.81
CA TYR A 25 -9.72 12.06 -9.65
C TYR A 25 -9.24 12.57 -8.29
N GLU A 26 -9.89 12.12 -7.22
CA GLU A 26 -9.18 11.98 -5.95
C GLU A 26 -8.03 11.02 -6.24
N THR A 27 -6.81 11.55 -6.24
CA THR A 27 -5.60 10.77 -6.49
C THR A 27 -5.70 9.46 -5.70
N SER A 28 -5.52 8.30 -6.34
CA SER A 28 -5.65 6.95 -5.73
C SER A 28 -4.79 6.73 -4.47
N SER A 29 -3.97 7.72 -4.15
CA SER A 29 -3.13 7.82 -2.99
C SER A 29 -2.95 9.27 -2.55
N PHE A 30 -2.51 9.49 -1.31
CA PHE A 30 -2.06 10.80 -0.86
C PHE A 30 -0.61 10.72 -0.36
N ASN A 31 0.19 11.75 -0.65
CA ASN A 31 1.57 11.85 -0.21
C ASN A 31 1.65 12.74 1.05
N ARG A 32 2.38 12.27 2.06
CA ARG A 32 2.75 13.01 3.26
C ARG A 32 4.24 12.79 3.54
N ASP A 33 5.04 13.85 3.47
CA ASP A 33 6.47 13.81 3.80
C ASP A 33 7.26 12.69 3.10
N GLY A 34 6.94 12.40 1.83
CA GLY A 34 7.61 11.36 1.06
C GLY A 34 7.09 9.93 1.30
N ILE A 35 6.00 9.79 2.06
CA ILE A 35 5.27 8.54 2.28
C ILE A 35 3.95 8.62 1.52
N VAL A 36 3.62 7.55 0.80
CA VAL A 36 2.40 7.48 -0.02
C VAL A 36 1.43 6.48 0.57
N PHE A 37 0.19 6.88 0.81
CA PHE A 37 -0.86 6.03 1.37
C PHE A 37 -1.92 5.76 0.32
N SER A 38 -2.39 4.52 0.19
CA SER A 38 -3.56 4.25 -0.66
C SER A 38 -4.83 4.86 -0.08
N VAL A 39 -5.73 5.29 -0.98
CA VAL A 39 -7.09 5.73 -0.61
C VAL A 39 -8.03 4.55 -0.45
N GLY A 40 -7.82 3.47 -1.22
CA GLY A 40 -8.63 2.25 -1.18
C GLY A 40 -7.91 1.07 -0.52
N GLU A 41 -8.72 0.13 -0.04
CA GLU A 41 -8.26 -1.19 0.40
C GLU A 41 -7.93 -2.08 -0.81
N MET A 42 -7.01 -3.01 -0.63
CA MET A 42 -6.51 -3.89 -1.69
C MET A 42 -5.88 -5.15 -1.09
N ASN A 43 -5.65 -6.16 -1.92
CA ASN A 43 -4.88 -7.33 -1.54
C ASN A 43 -3.38 -7.06 -1.54
N TRP A 44 -2.59 -7.99 -0.98
CA TRP A 44 -1.15 -7.79 -0.81
C TRP A 44 -0.43 -7.63 -2.16
N TYR A 45 -0.84 -8.39 -3.17
CA TYR A 45 -0.26 -8.31 -4.51
C TYR A 45 -0.47 -6.93 -5.15
N ALA A 46 -1.68 -6.38 -5.03
CA ALA A 46 -2.01 -5.05 -5.50
C ALA A 46 -1.26 -3.97 -4.71
N ALA A 47 -1.14 -4.12 -3.38
CA ALA A 47 -0.35 -3.20 -2.54
C ALA A 47 1.13 -3.19 -2.91
N TYR A 48 1.72 -4.36 -3.10
CA TYR A 48 3.11 -4.49 -3.52
C TYR A 48 3.33 -3.92 -4.92
N GLY A 49 2.42 -4.22 -5.86
CA GLY A 49 2.42 -3.65 -7.21
C GLY A 49 2.29 -2.13 -7.21
N PHE A 50 1.38 -1.59 -6.41
CA PHE A 50 1.14 -0.16 -6.24
C PHE A 50 2.42 0.57 -5.81
N CYS A 51 3.10 0.11 -4.76
CA CYS A 51 4.34 0.75 -4.31
C CYS A 51 5.49 0.58 -5.30
N THR A 52 5.65 -0.59 -5.90
CA THR A 52 6.74 -0.84 -6.87
C THR A 52 6.58 -0.03 -8.16
N GLN A 53 5.36 0.23 -8.62
CA GLN A 53 5.09 1.13 -9.75
C GLN A 53 5.53 2.58 -9.47
N LEU A 54 5.53 3.00 -8.21
CA LEU A 54 6.05 4.30 -7.78
C LEU A 54 7.58 4.29 -7.58
N GLY A 55 8.26 3.16 -7.81
CA GLY A 55 9.67 3.00 -7.48
C GLY A 55 9.94 2.93 -5.97
N MET A 56 8.92 2.62 -5.17
CA MET A 56 8.95 2.57 -3.71
C MET A 56 8.75 1.13 -3.20
N LYS A 57 8.90 0.94 -1.89
CA LYS A 57 8.64 -0.32 -1.18
C LYS A 57 7.32 -0.23 -0.44
N LEU A 58 6.60 -1.35 -0.37
CA LEU A 58 5.51 -1.53 0.58
C LEU A 58 6.07 -1.56 2.00
N LEU A 59 5.36 -0.95 2.95
CA LEU A 59 5.76 -0.69 4.34
C LEU A 59 6.67 -1.78 4.95
N THR A 60 7.92 -1.41 5.22
CA THR A 60 8.86 -2.23 5.97
C THR A 60 9.11 -1.63 7.33
N LEU A 61 9.16 -2.49 8.35
CA LEU A 61 9.43 -2.10 9.73
C LEU A 61 10.59 -2.98 10.23
N GLN A 62 11.80 -2.43 10.24
CA GLN A 62 13.03 -3.18 10.48
C GLN A 62 13.58 -3.00 11.90
N SER A 63 12.96 -2.14 12.69
CA SER A 63 13.33 -1.88 14.08
C SER A 63 12.11 -1.47 14.92
N SER A 64 12.27 -1.50 16.24
CA SER A 64 11.25 -0.94 17.15
C SER A 64 11.09 0.57 16.99
N VAL A 65 12.12 1.27 16.54
CA VAL A 65 12.07 2.72 16.25
C VAL A 65 11.18 2.97 15.04
N ASP A 66 11.33 2.19 13.98
CA ASP A 66 10.50 2.28 12.77
C ASP A 66 9.01 2.08 13.14
N ASN A 67 8.72 1.12 14.02
CA ASN A 67 7.36 0.88 14.52
C ASN A 67 6.79 2.08 15.28
N GLU A 68 7.57 2.70 16.17
CA GLU A 68 7.13 3.87 16.95
C GLU A 68 6.95 5.12 16.06
N GLU A 69 7.86 5.33 15.10
CA GLU A 69 7.74 6.41 14.12
C GLU A 69 6.50 6.23 13.25
N PHE A 70 6.22 4.98 12.84
CA PHE A 70 5.02 4.63 12.11
C PHE A 70 3.75 4.92 12.92
N GLU A 71 3.70 4.50 14.18
CA GLU A 71 2.56 4.75 15.07
C GLU A 71 2.27 6.25 15.17
N LYS A 72 3.30 7.07 15.41
CA LYS A 72 3.19 8.53 15.48
C LYS A 72 2.64 9.12 14.19
N MET A 73 3.10 8.64 13.04
CA MET A 73 2.65 9.08 11.71
C MET A 73 1.17 8.74 11.49
N VAL A 74 0.75 7.52 11.79
CA VAL A 74 -0.66 7.09 11.69
C VAL A 74 -1.56 7.92 12.61
N GLN A 75 -1.13 8.20 13.84
CA GLN A 75 -1.86 9.05 14.78
C GLN A 75 -1.97 10.50 14.27
N HIS A 76 -0.85 11.07 13.81
CA HIS A 76 -0.79 12.44 13.31
C HIS A 76 -1.76 12.67 12.14
N TYR A 77 -1.81 11.71 11.19
CA TYR A 77 -2.70 11.77 10.03
C TYR A 77 -4.10 11.20 10.27
N LYS A 78 -4.42 10.80 11.51
CA LYS A 78 -5.72 10.26 11.92
C LYS A 78 -6.12 8.98 11.18
N LEU A 79 -5.17 8.09 10.92
CA LEU A 79 -5.35 6.87 10.14
C LEU A 79 -5.42 5.58 10.99
N GLN A 80 -5.51 5.70 12.32
CA GLN A 80 -5.45 4.60 13.30
C GLN A 80 -6.59 3.58 13.24
N LYS A 81 -7.65 3.85 12.47
CA LYS A 81 -8.79 2.93 12.34
C LYS A 81 -8.65 1.90 11.21
N ARG A 82 -7.55 1.97 10.44
CA ARG A 82 -7.28 1.14 9.27
C ARG A 82 -6.32 -0.01 9.61
N PHE A 83 -6.25 -0.99 8.72
CA PHE A 83 -5.21 -2.03 8.74
C PHE A 83 -4.30 -1.85 7.53
N TYR A 84 -3.02 -2.19 7.69
CA TYR A 84 -2.02 -1.96 6.64
C TYR A 84 -1.31 -3.25 6.30
N TRP A 85 -1.04 -3.43 5.01
CA TRP A 85 -0.09 -4.43 4.58
C TRP A 85 1.33 -4.05 4.99
N LEU A 86 2.09 -5.04 5.47
CA LEU A 86 3.54 -4.97 5.50
C LEU A 86 4.09 -5.55 4.20
N GLY A 87 5.25 -5.05 3.79
CA GLY A 87 5.98 -5.55 2.63
C GLY A 87 6.50 -6.97 2.80
N ALA A 88 6.41 -7.57 3.99
CA ALA A 88 6.91 -8.90 4.27
C ALA A 88 5.94 -10.00 3.81
N SER A 89 6.48 -11.00 3.12
CA SER A 89 5.75 -12.21 2.73
C SER A 89 6.67 -13.44 2.75
N ARG A 90 6.09 -14.64 2.82
CA ARG A 90 6.78 -15.93 2.64
C ARG A 90 6.36 -16.63 1.36
N LEU A 91 6.05 -15.85 0.32
CA LEU A 91 5.60 -16.36 -0.99
C LEU A 91 6.72 -17.06 -1.78
N GLU A 92 7.99 -16.81 -1.46
CA GLU A 92 9.14 -17.39 -2.17
C GLU A 92 9.37 -18.87 -1.82
N ASP A 93 9.37 -19.20 -0.53
CA ASP A 93 9.75 -20.53 -0.03
C ASP A 93 8.77 -21.13 0.98
N GLU A 94 7.64 -20.45 1.25
CA GLU A 94 6.62 -20.86 2.22
C GLU A 94 7.12 -20.99 3.68
N VAL A 95 8.35 -20.59 3.98
CA VAL A 95 8.96 -20.77 5.31
C VAL A 95 9.40 -19.43 5.87
N THR A 96 10.12 -18.64 5.09
CA THR A 96 10.82 -17.45 5.54
C THR A 96 10.09 -16.19 5.13
N PHE A 97 9.71 -15.34 6.09
CA PHE A 97 9.23 -14.00 5.76
C PHE A 97 10.38 -13.12 5.28
N ARG A 98 10.19 -12.48 4.12
CA ARG A 98 11.16 -11.60 3.46
C ARG A 98 10.50 -10.29 3.08
N TRP A 99 11.26 -9.20 3.15
CA TRP A 99 10.81 -7.90 2.67
C TRP A 99 10.70 -7.91 1.14
N GLY A 100 9.48 -7.89 0.61
CA GLY A 100 9.20 -8.04 -0.82
C GLY A 100 9.36 -9.48 -1.34
N LEU A 101 9.32 -9.65 -2.66
CA LEU A 101 9.31 -10.98 -3.29
C LEU A 101 10.69 -11.68 -3.31
N ARG A 102 11.79 -10.94 -3.16
CA ARG A 102 13.18 -11.46 -3.19
C ARG A 102 14.14 -10.64 -2.30
N GLY A 103 13.60 -9.94 -1.32
CA GLY A 103 14.44 -9.14 -0.44
C GLY A 103 15.06 -9.96 0.69
N PRO A 104 15.74 -9.27 1.63
CA PRO A 104 16.31 -9.92 2.79
C PRO A 104 15.23 -10.54 3.67
N PRO A 105 15.53 -11.64 4.40
CA PRO A 105 14.69 -12.12 5.50
C PRO A 105 14.42 -11.01 6.52
N ILE A 106 13.26 -11.05 7.17
CA ILE A 106 13.02 -10.18 8.31
C ILE A 106 14.00 -10.52 9.44
N SER A 107 14.53 -9.49 10.11
CA SER A 107 15.47 -9.63 11.24
C SER A 107 14.91 -9.06 12.55
N PHE A 108 13.82 -8.29 12.44
CA PHE A 108 13.04 -7.74 13.54
C PHE A 108 11.61 -8.26 13.39
N GLU A 109 11.01 -8.58 14.51
CA GLU A 109 9.68 -9.16 14.59
C GLU A 109 8.88 -8.44 15.67
N ASN A 110 7.64 -8.05 15.36
CA ASN A 110 6.72 -7.48 16.32
C ASN A 110 5.35 -8.18 16.29
N PHE A 111 5.36 -9.51 16.19
CA PHE A 111 4.14 -10.31 16.11
C PHE A 111 3.22 -10.12 17.33
N SER A 112 1.92 -10.15 17.06
CA SER A 112 0.90 -10.31 18.09
C SER A 112 1.10 -11.62 18.86
N PRO A 113 0.63 -11.71 20.11
CA PRO A 113 0.60 -12.99 20.81
C PRO A 113 -0.04 -14.09 19.94
N TYR A 114 0.64 -15.24 19.89
CA TYR A 114 0.26 -16.43 19.11
C TYR A 114 0.44 -16.33 17.59
N GLN A 115 1.00 -15.25 17.06
CA GLN A 115 1.32 -15.10 15.64
C GLN A 115 2.82 -15.28 15.35
N PRO A 116 3.20 -15.67 14.12
CA PRO A 116 2.32 -16.10 13.02
C PRO A 116 1.77 -17.51 13.23
N ASP A 117 0.48 -17.74 12.99
CA ASP A 117 -0.20 -19.02 13.26
C ASP A 117 -0.46 -19.87 12.00
N ASN A 118 -0.26 -19.29 10.81
CA ASN A 118 -0.55 -19.94 9.52
C ASN A 118 -1.90 -20.66 9.48
N ARG A 119 -2.94 -20.06 10.05
CA ARG A 119 -4.31 -20.56 10.05
C ARG A 119 -4.74 -21.04 8.67
N GLY A 120 -5.15 -22.31 8.62
CA GLY A 120 -5.60 -22.98 7.39
C GLY A 120 -4.49 -23.28 6.38
N GLY A 121 -3.22 -22.99 6.69
CA GLY A 121 -2.07 -23.22 5.82
C GLY A 121 -1.92 -22.22 4.67
N ILE A 122 -2.69 -21.12 4.69
CA ILE A 122 -2.81 -20.18 3.56
C ILE A 122 -2.25 -18.78 3.84
N GLN A 123 -1.85 -18.49 5.08
CA GLN A 123 -1.41 -17.14 5.44
C GLN A 123 0.06 -16.95 5.06
N ARG A 124 0.32 -16.09 4.08
CA ARG A 124 1.67 -15.92 3.51
C ARG A 124 2.14 -14.47 3.50
N CYS A 125 1.30 -13.53 3.91
CA CYS A 125 1.59 -12.09 3.88
C CYS A 125 1.36 -11.48 5.26
N LEU A 126 2.16 -10.48 5.63
CA LEU A 126 2.05 -9.84 6.94
C LEU A 126 1.21 -8.58 6.86
N ARG A 127 0.36 -8.38 7.87
CA ARG A 127 -0.34 -7.12 8.12
C ARG A 127 0.07 -6.52 9.46
N LEU A 128 -0.20 -5.23 9.61
CA LEU A 128 -0.12 -4.49 10.87
C LEU A 128 -1.52 -4.32 11.47
N TYR A 129 -1.67 -4.68 12.75
CA TYR A 129 -2.87 -4.45 13.56
C TYR A 129 -2.92 -3.01 14.10
N LYS A 130 -4.05 -2.67 14.75
CA LYS A 130 -4.29 -1.34 15.36
C LYS A 130 -3.44 -1.06 16.61
N ASP A 131 -2.78 -2.06 17.17
CA ASP A 131 -1.86 -1.97 18.32
C ASP A 131 -0.38 -2.13 17.88
N ASP A 132 -0.11 -1.89 16.60
CA ASP A 132 1.21 -1.94 15.95
C ASP A 132 1.88 -3.32 15.97
N LYS A 133 1.12 -4.36 16.30
CA LYS A 133 1.55 -5.76 16.25
C LYS A 133 1.26 -6.42 14.91
N TRP A 134 2.04 -7.43 14.57
CA TRP A 134 1.99 -8.09 13.27
C TRP A 134 1.19 -9.38 13.30
N ASP A 135 0.56 -9.71 12.19
CA ASP A 135 -0.24 -10.92 12.00
C ASP A 135 -0.01 -11.43 10.57
N ASP A 136 0.10 -12.74 10.38
CA ASP A 136 0.10 -13.31 9.04
C ASP A 136 -1.35 -13.53 8.58
N VAL A 137 -1.63 -13.23 7.32
CA VAL A 137 -2.97 -13.37 6.73
C VAL A 137 -2.87 -13.90 5.30
N ASP A 138 -4.01 -14.34 4.77
CA ASP A 138 -4.13 -14.68 3.35
C ASP A 138 -3.82 -13.43 2.53
N CYS A 139 -2.84 -13.54 1.63
CA CYS A 139 -2.41 -12.46 0.75
C CYS A 139 -3.54 -11.91 -0.14
N SER A 140 -4.60 -12.68 -0.34
CA SER A 140 -5.76 -12.35 -1.17
C SER A 140 -6.83 -11.55 -0.45
N ALA A 141 -6.73 -11.41 0.88
CA ALA A 141 -7.64 -10.61 1.68
C ALA A 141 -7.64 -9.14 1.20
N MET A 142 -8.79 -8.48 1.18
CA MET A 142 -8.98 -7.19 0.50
C MET A 142 -9.19 -6.01 1.47
N ASP A 143 -9.08 -6.22 2.78
CA ASP A 143 -9.45 -5.28 3.86
C ASP A 143 -8.27 -4.47 4.41
N PHE A 144 -7.26 -4.21 3.57
CA PHE A 144 -6.00 -3.57 3.96
C PHE A 144 -5.56 -2.45 3.02
N PHE A 145 -4.99 -1.41 3.59
CA PHE A 145 -4.40 -0.28 2.85
C PHE A 145 -2.92 -0.51 2.59
N ALA A 146 -2.39 0.15 1.56
CA ALA A 146 -0.96 0.18 1.25
C ALA A 146 -0.32 1.47 1.78
N ILE A 147 0.92 1.34 2.26
CA ILE A 147 1.79 2.47 2.57
C ILE A 147 3.11 2.23 1.85
N CYS A 148 3.52 3.20 1.04
CA CYS A 148 4.74 3.16 0.28
C CYS A 148 5.76 4.14 0.83
N HIS A 149 7.00 3.67 0.96
CA HIS A 149 8.16 4.46 1.40
C HIS A 149 9.40 4.02 0.60
N PHE A 150 10.48 4.79 0.65
CA PHE A 150 11.76 4.42 0.02
C PHE A 150 12.56 3.40 0.85
#